data_AF-A0A8H6RBG8-F1
#
_entry.id   AF-A0A8H6RBG8-F1
#
_cell.length_a   1.000
_cell.length_b   1.000
_cell.length_c   1.000
_cell.angle_alpha   90.00
_cell.angle_beta   90.00
_cell.angle_gamma   90.00
#
_symmetry.space_group_name_H-M   'P 1'
#
loop_
_entity.id
_entity.type
_entity.pdbx_description
1 polymer ?
#
loop_
_entity_poly.entity_id
_entity_poly.type
_entity_poly.pdbx_seq_one_letter_code
_entity_poly.pdbx_strand_id
1 'polypeptide(L)'
;MPIRIERSSPFDDGEQLVKVGTAAFANDALHQSGLPPDMTEAQLKLYQEWRVRLGQHRAAAPNRHQFKAVDSDSGKIVGLSAWNGPTEEEQLDTTTDRYPGAPDFVNKKHYDEISALFGETRKKVMGDRRDYWFLASMAVHPDHQGRGIASQLVSDGLKLVDADGAECYLEATPSGRRVYERAGLVVKAEIPQLNGKYALVVMVRPAKSAAHGNGPIAQ
;
A
#
# COMPACT_ATOMS: atom_id res chain seq x y z
N MET A 1 -11.29 -21.09 9.13
CA MET A 1 -10.49 -20.08 9.86
C MET A 1 -11.05 -18.70 9.54
N PRO A 2 -11.74 -18.06 10.50
CA PRO A 2 -12.31 -16.73 10.32
C PRO A 2 -11.18 -15.68 10.33
N ILE A 3 -11.16 -14.80 9.33
CA ILE A 3 -10.27 -13.64 9.29
C ILE A 3 -11.04 -12.43 9.81
N ARG A 4 -10.45 -11.67 10.72
CA ARG A 4 -10.98 -10.38 11.19
C ARG A 4 -10.13 -9.24 10.64
N ILE A 5 -10.76 -8.19 10.15
CA ILE A 5 -10.07 -6.96 9.76
C ILE A 5 -10.21 -5.95 10.89
N GLU A 6 -9.08 -5.39 11.32
CA GLU A 6 -9.01 -4.47 12.44
C GLU A 6 -8.14 -3.26 12.06
N ARG A 7 -8.28 -2.15 12.80
CA ARG A 7 -7.30 -1.04 12.70
C ARG A 7 -5.94 -1.54 13.16
N SER A 8 -4.90 -1.12 12.46
CA SER A 8 -3.53 -1.44 12.82
C SER A 8 -2.77 -0.21 13.28
N SER A 9 -1.87 -0.42 14.22
CA SER A 9 -0.93 0.57 14.74
C SER A 9 0.47 -0.01 14.62
N PRO A 10 1.35 0.51 13.74
CA PRO A 10 2.74 0.05 13.67
C PRO A 10 3.55 0.22 14.96
N PHE A 11 3.07 1.00 15.92
CA PHE A 11 3.66 1.07 17.25
C PHE A 11 3.47 -0.23 18.04
N ASP A 12 2.32 -0.89 17.84
CA ASP A 12 1.97 -2.13 18.56
C ASP A 12 2.18 -3.39 17.70
N ASP A 13 1.91 -3.27 16.39
CA ASP A 13 1.86 -4.38 15.44
C ASP A 13 3.15 -4.51 14.60
N GLY A 14 4.09 -3.56 14.75
CA GLY A 14 5.18 -3.32 13.81
C GLY A 14 5.98 -4.56 13.41
N GLU A 15 6.43 -5.35 14.37
CA GLU A 15 7.21 -6.57 14.09
C GLU A 15 6.44 -7.59 13.26
N GLN A 16 5.16 -7.82 13.58
CA GLN A 16 4.33 -8.78 12.85
C GLN A 16 4.00 -8.26 11.45
N LEU A 17 3.71 -6.96 11.30
CA LEU A 17 3.50 -6.33 10.00
C LEU A 17 4.72 -6.47 9.09
N VAL A 18 5.94 -6.25 9.64
CA VAL A 18 7.18 -6.40 8.89
C VAL A 18 7.44 -7.86 8.52
N LYS A 19 7.16 -8.82 9.40
CA LYS A 19 7.24 -10.26 9.08
C LYS A 19 6.31 -10.64 7.92
N VAL A 20 5.05 -10.19 7.97
CA VAL A 20 4.07 -10.42 6.89
C VAL A 20 4.54 -9.80 5.57
N GLY A 21 4.98 -8.53 5.60
CA GLY A 21 5.49 -7.85 4.40
C GLY A 21 6.73 -8.53 3.83
N THR A 22 7.68 -8.93 4.68
CA THR A 22 8.90 -9.64 4.26
C THR A 22 8.55 -10.96 3.58
N ALA A 23 7.64 -11.75 4.17
CA ALA A 23 7.20 -13.01 3.56
C ALA A 23 6.43 -12.79 2.25
N ALA A 24 5.55 -11.79 2.19
CA ALA A 24 4.73 -11.52 1.02
C ALA A 24 5.54 -11.00 -0.18
N PHE A 25 6.61 -10.25 0.06
CA PHE A 25 7.47 -9.66 -0.98
C PHE A 25 8.80 -10.40 -1.16
N ALA A 26 8.96 -11.58 -0.54
CA ALA A 26 10.22 -12.33 -0.57
C ALA A 26 10.73 -12.63 -1.98
N ASN A 27 9.83 -12.76 -2.96
CA ASN A 27 10.14 -13.03 -4.37
C ASN A 27 9.77 -11.85 -5.31
N ASP A 28 9.47 -10.67 -4.77
CA ASP A 28 9.12 -9.51 -5.58
C ASP A 28 10.39 -8.82 -6.09
N ALA A 29 10.58 -8.83 -7.41
CA ALA A 29 11.79 -8.32 -8.04
C ALA A 29 11.99 -6.81 -7.82
N LEU A 30 10.91 -6.05 -7.68
CA LEU A 30 10.99 -4.62 -7.37
C LEU A 30 11.49 -4.41 -5.92
N HIS A 31 10.92 -5.14 -4.96
CA HIS A 31 11.36 -5.11 -3.56
C HIS A 31 12.85 -5.45 -3.43
N GLN A 32 13.30 -6.51 -4.08
CA GLN A 32 14.67 -7.00 -4.02
C GLN A 32 15.67 -6.08 -4.73
N SER A 33 15.25 -5.31 -5.73
CA SER A 33 16.17 -4.54 -6.59
C SER A 33 17.03 -3.49 -5.87
N GLY A 34 16.58 -3.01 -4.71
CA GLY A 34 17.32 -2.06 -3.86
C GLY A 34 18.08 -2.69 -2.70
N LEU A 35 18.13 -4.03 -2.61
CA LEU A 35 18.73 -4.77 -1.51
C LEU A 35 19.86 -5.70 -2.00
N PRO A 36 20.81 -6.06 -1.13
CA PRO A 36 21.76 -7.13 -1.44
C PRO A 36 21.03 -8.45 -1.72
N PRO A 37 21.43 -9.22 -2.74
CA PRO A 37 20.77 -10.49 -3.08
C PRO A 37 20.90 -11.53 -1.96
N ASP A 38 22.05 -11.54 -1.26
CA ASP A 38 22.36 -12.48 -0.19
C ASP A 38 22.60 -11.73 1.14
N MET A 39 21.53 -11.16 1.71
CA MET A 39 21.63 -10.53 3.03
C MET A 39 22.02 -11.54 4.11
N THR A 40 23.04 -11.21 4.90
CA THR A 40 23.36 -11.93 6.14
C THR A 40 22.20 -11.83 7.13
N GLU A 41 22.15 -12.75 8.10
CA GLU A 41 21.14 -12.70 9.18
C GLU A 41 21.16 -11.36 9.94
N ALA A 42 22.36 -10.81 10.17
CA ALA A 42 22.52 -9.50 10.80
C ALA A 42 21.95 -8.36 9.94
N GLN A 43 22.18 -8.37 8.62
CA GLN A 43 21.59 -7.39 7.69
C GLN A 43 20.07 -7.52 7.62
N LEU A 44 19.55 -8.75 7.56
CA LEU A 44 18.10 -8.99 7.55
C LEU A 44 17.44 -8.46 8.83
N LYS A 45 18.06 -8.71 10.00
CA LYS A 45 17.58 -8.17 11.28
C LYS A 45 17.58 -6.63 11.29
N LEU A 46 18.69 -6.01 10.90
CA LEU A 46 18.79 -4.54 10.82
C LEU A 46 17.76 -3.95 9.85
N TYR A 47 17.54 -4.61 8.71
CA TYR A 47 16.54 -4.21 7.73
C TYR A 47 15.12 -4.29 8.31
N GLN A 48 14.77 -5.38 9.00
CA GLN A 48 13.45 -5.54 9.62
C GLN A 48 13.22 -4.52 10.73
N GLU A 49 14.20 -4.28 11.60
CA GLU A 49 14.12 -3.24 12.64
C GLU A 49 13.94 -1.84 12.04
N TRP A 50 14.68 -1.53 10.97
CA TRP A 50 14.49 -0.29 10.23
C TRP A 50 13.09 -0.19 9.61
N ARG A 51 12.58 -1.27 9.02
CA ARG A 51 11.22 -1.32 8.45
C ARG A 51 10.13 -1.09 9.51
N VAL A 52 10.33 -1.54 10.76
CA VAL A 52 9.43 -1.24 11.88
C VAL A 52 9.44 0.26 12.16
N ARG A 53 10.62 0.87 12.34
CA ARG A 53 10.76 2.32 12.58
C ARG A 53 10.17 3.15 11.43
N LEU A 54 10.41 2.74 10.19
CA LEU A 54 9.85 3.39 9.01
C LEU A 54 8.31 3.29 8.98
N GLY A 55 7.76 2.14 9.36
CA GLY A 55 6.31 1.96 9.50
C GLY A 55 5.69 2.88 10.54
N GLN A 56 6.35 3.03 11.70
CA GLN A 56 5.96 3.95 12.77
C GLN A 56 6.05 5.41 12.33
N HIS A 57 7.15 5.80 11.67
CA HIS A 57 7.32 7.14 11.11
C HIS A 57 6.19 7.50 10.13
N ARG A 58 5.85 6.57 9.21
CA ARG A 58 4.76 6.77 8.25
C ARG A 58 3.38 6.78 8.91
N ALA A 59 3.19 6.03 9.99
CA ALA A 59 1.93 6.00 10.75
C ALA A 59 1.67 7.28 11.53
N ALA A 60 2.69 8.10 11.79
CA ALA A 60 2.52 9.40 12.44
C ALA A 60 1.86 10.45 11.53
N ALA A 61 1.79 10.23 10.20
CA ALA A 61 1.10 11.13 9.30
C ALA A 61 -0.42 11.12 9.58
N PRO A 62 -1.06 12.29 9.76
CA PRO A 62 -2.45 12.37 10.23
C PRO A 62 -3.47 11.77 9.26
N ASN A 63 -3.17 11.76 7.96
CA ASN A 63 -4.00 11.17 6.92
C ASN A 63 -3.65 9.70 6.62
N ARG A 64 -2.85 9.04 7.46
CA ARG A 64 -2.48 7.62 7.31
C ARG A 64 -3.51 6.72 7.99
N HIS A 65 -4.03 5.76 7.24
CA HIS A 65 -5.00 4.79 7.72
C HIS A 65 -4.47 3.37 7.47
N GLN A 66 -4.45 2.54 8.50
CA GLN A 66 -3.90 1.19 8.39
C GLN A 66 -4.86 0.16 8.95
N PHE A 67 -4.90 -1.00 8.28
CA PHE A 67 -5.68 -2.15 8.67
C PHE A 67 -4.82 -3.40 8.69
N LYS A 68 -5.12 -4.30 9.61
CA LYS A 68 -4.52 -5.63 9.71
C LYS A 68 -5.60 -6.69 9.54
N ALA A 69 -5.22 -7.81 8.92
CA ALA A 69 -6.01 -9.03 8.90
C ALA A 69 -5.46 -9.97 9.96
N VAL A 70 -6.30 -10.38 10.91
CA VAL A 70 -5.97 -11.28 12.01
C VAL A 70 -6.64 -12.62 11.77
N ASP A 71 -5.87 -13.70 11.78
CA ASP A 71 -6.41 -15.05 11.83
C ASP A 71 -6.98 -15.30 13.23
N SER A 72 -8.29 -15.53 13.32
CA SER A 72 -8.98 -15.65 14.61
C SER A 72 -8.58 -16.88 15.40
N ASP A 73 -8.15 -17.94 14.71
CA ASP A 73 -7.78 -19.20 15.35
C ASP A 73 -6.41 -19.09 16.03
N SER A 74 -5.46 -18.41 15.39
CA SER A 74 -4.09 -18.27 15.89
C SER A 74 -3.78 -16.92 16.57
N GLY A 75 -4.64 -15.91 16.38
CA GLY A 75 -4.41 -14.52 16.80
C GLY A 75 -3.31 -13.80 16.02
N LYS A 76 -2.74 -14.43 14.98
CA LYS A 76 -1.61 -13.87 14.22
C LYS A 76 -2.09 -12.86 13.18
N ILE A 77 -1.31 -11.81 12.98
CA ILE A 77 -1.48 -10.93 11.82
C ILE A 77 -1.02 -11.67 10.57
N VAL A 78 -1.88 -11.74 9.56
CA VAL A 78 -1.66 -12.48 8.30
C VAL A 78 -1.81 -11.61 7.06
N GLY A 79 -2.15 -10.34 7.23
CA GLY A 79 -2.23 -9.37 6.14
C GLY A 79 -2.29 -7.94 6.65
N LEU A 80 -2.01 -6.99 5.78
CA LEU A 80 -2.04 -5.56 6.09
C LEU A 80 -2.42 -4.74 4.85
N SER A 81 -3.00 -3.57 5.11
CA SER A 81 -3.14 -2.51 4.11
C SER A 81 -2.87 -1.15 4.75
N ALA A 82 -2.23 -0.25 4.00
CA ALA A 82 -1.97 1.12 4.42
C ALA A 82 -2.41 2.10 3.33
N TRP A 83 -3.13 3.13 3.76
CA TRP A 83 -3.83 4.07 2.91
C TRP A 83 -3.46 5.49 3.33
N ASN A 84 -3.29 6.36 2.35
CA ASN A 84 -3.12 7.78 2.56
C ASN A 84 -4.38 8.49 2.05
N GLY A 85 -5.06 9.21 2.93
CA GLY A 85 -6.21 10.05 2.54
C GLY A 85 -5.78 11.35 1.85
N PRO A 86 -6.72 12.13 1.31
CA PRO A 86 -6.47 13.45 0.76
C PRO A 86 -5.77 14.37 1.77
N THR A 87 -4.82 15.19 1.30
CA THR A 87 -4.20 16.25 2.11
C THR A 87 -3.54 17.29 1.21
N GLU A 88 -3.41 18.52 1.70
CA GLU A 88 -2.62 19.57 1.04
C GLU A 88 -1.11 19.33 1.21
N GLU A 89 -0.70 18.63 2.25
CA GLU A 89 0.71 18.33 2.56
C GLU A 89 1.33 17.34 1.56
N GLU A 90 2.64 17.44 1.34
CA GLU A 90 3.35 16.39 0.61
C GLU A 90 3.38 15.11 1.44
N GLN A 91 2.95 14.00 0.84
CA GLN A 91 2.90 12.72 1.52
C GLN A 91 4.31 12.18 1.75
N LEU A 92 4.57 11.55 2.90
CA LEU A 92 5.88 10.98 3.24
C LEU A 92 6.37 9.92 2.23
N ASP A 93 5.46 9.22 1.55
CA ASP A 93 5.83 8.30 0.47
C ASP A 93 6.34 9.06 -0.79
N THR A 94 6.11 10.38 -0.86
CA THR A 94 6.46 11.31 -1.95
C THR A 94 7.50 12.39 -1.59
N THR A 95 7.96 12.51 -0.34
CA THR A 95 8.90 13.56 0.12
C THR A 95 10.38 13.12 0.14
N THR A 96 11.29 14.05 0.48
CA THR A 96 12.75 13.88 0.53
C THR A 96 13.30 13.11 1.73
N ASP A 97 12.57 12.98 2.85
CA ASP A 97 12.96 12.13 4.00
C ASP A 97 12.26 10.76 3.91
N ARG A 98 12.45 10.08 2.78
CA ARG A 98 11.73 8.84 2.46
C ARG A 98 12.27 7.63 3.24
N TYR A 99 13.51 7.71 3.69
CA TYR A 99 14.27 6.59 4.27
C TYR A 99 15.08 6.99 5.52
N PRO A 100 14.46 7.60 6.55
CA PRO A 100 15.17 8.02 7.75
C PRO A 100 15.87 6.82 8.41
N GLY A 101 17.16 6.98 8.68
CA GLY A 101 17.98 5.96 9.34
C GLY A 101 18.09 4.63 8.58
N ALA A 102 17.96 4.64 7.25
CA ALA A 102 18.13 3.45 6.44
C ALA A 102 19.56 2.89 6.54
N PRO A 103 19.73 1.55 6.67
CA PRO A 103 21.04 0.92 6.65
C PRO A 103 21.80 1.21 5.35
N ASP A 104 23.13 1.27 5.43
CA ASP A 104 24.00 1.64 4.30
C ASP A 104 23.90 0.68 3.10
N PHE A 105 23.53 -0.57 3.34
CA PHE A 105 23.35 -1.57 2.29
C PHE A 105 22.03 -1.40 1.52
N VAL A 106 21.12 -0.52 1.97
CA VAL A 106 19.91 -0.18 1.23
C VAL A 106 20.28 0.82 0.13
N ASN A 107 20.06 0.44 -1.13
CA ASN A 107 20.36 1.30 -2.27
C ASN A 107 19.28 2.39 -2.43
N LYS A 108 19.40 3.44 -1.62
CA LYS A 108 18.48 4.59 -1.61
C LYS A 108 18.33 5.25 -2.98
N LYS A 109 19.46 5.43 -3.69
CA LYS A 109 19.48 6.04 -5.04
C LYS A 109 18.59 5.26 -6.00
N HIS A 110 18.73 3.93 -6.03
CA HIS A 110 17.91 3.08 -6.87
C HIS A 110 16.42 3.17 -6.52
N TYR A 111 16.08 3.21 -5.23
CA TYR A 111 14.68 3.42 -4.84
C TYR A 111 14.14 4.82 -5.17
N ASP A 112 14.99 5.86 -5.16
CA ASP A 112 14.61 7.19 -5.60
C ASP A 112 14.36 7.25 -7.11
N GLU A 113 15.16 6.56 -7.92
CA GLU A 113 14.95 6.43 -9.36
C GLU A 113 13.61 5.74 -9.68
N ILE A 114 13.29 4.64 -8.98
CA ILE A 114 11.99 3.97 -9.08
C ILE A 114 10.86 4.91 -8.67
N SER A 115 11.02 5.60 -7.54
CA SER A 115 9.99 6.48 -6.99
C SER A 115 9.74 7.69 -7.88
N ALA A 116 10.78 8.21 -8.56
CA ALA A 116 10.63 9.28 -9.54
C ALA A 116 9.76 8.83 -10.72
N LEU A 117 9.96 7.61 -11.23
CA LEU A 117 9.14 7.04 -12.30
C LEU A 117 7.67 6.85 -11.88
N PHE A 118 7.42 6.44 -10.63
CA PHE A 118 6.06 6.40 -10.06
C PHE A 118 5.46 7.80 -9.95
N GLY A 119 6.23 8.77 -9.42
CA GLY A 119 5.82 10.17 -9.30
C GLY A 119 5.43 10.81 -10.63
N GLU A 120 6.23 10.59 -11.68
CA GLU A 120 5.93 11.07 -13.03
C GLU A 120 4.66 10.46 -13.59
N THR A 121 4.48 9.14 -13.44
CA THR A 121 3.28 8.45 -13.95
C THR A 121 2.04 8.89 -13.18
N ARG A 122 2.14 9.02 -11.86
CA ARG A 122 1.09 9.55 -11.01
C ARG A 122 0.70 10.96 -11.44
N LYS A 123 1.66 11.85 -11.67
CA LYS A 123 1.40 13.21 -12.16
C LYS A 123 0.73 13.23 -13.53
N LYS A 124 1.10 12.32 -14.44
CA LYS A 124 0.42 12.17 -15.75
C LYS A 124 -1.04 11.72 -15.60
N VAL A 125 -1.34 10.84 -14.64
CA VAL A 125 -2.69 10.26 -14.46
C VAL A 125 -3.60 11.13 -13.60
N MET A 126 -3.09 11.67 -12.49
CA MET A 126 -3.87 12.41 -11.50
C MET A 126 -3.69 13.93 -11.58
N GLY A 127 -2.70 14.41 -12.33
CA GLY A 127 -2.27 15.80 -12.32
C GLY A 127 -1.53 16.17 -11.04
N ASP A 128 -1.53 17.46 -10.71
CA ASP A 128 -1.00 17.99 -9.44
C ASP A 128 -2.02 17.93 -8.29
N ARG A 129 -3.14 17.22 -8.49
CA ARG A 129 -4.20 17.08 -7.49
C ARG A 129 -3.73 16.26 -6.28
N ARG A 130 -4.40 16.49 -5.14
CA ARG A 130 -4.17 15.77 -3.87
C ARG A 130 -5.48 15.44 -3.14
N ASP A 131 -6.59 15.50 -3.87
CA ASP A 131 -7.97 15.27 -3.43
C ASP A 131 -8.42 13.80 -3.54
N TYR A 132 -7.46 12.86 -3.56
CA TYR A 132 -7.72 11.44 -3.77
C TYR A 132 -7.02 10.58 -2.73
N TRP A 133 -7.53 9.36 -2.55
CA TRP A 133 -6.94 8.34 -1.69
C TRP A 133 -5.87 7.54 -2.41
N PHE A 134 -4.85 7.09 -1.69
CA PHE A 134 -3.80 6.22 -2.20
C PHE A 134 -3.65 4.96 -1.35
N LEU A 135 -3.82 3.78 -1.97
CA LEU A 135 -3.41 2.52 -1.37
C LEU A 135 -1.88 2.36 -1.51
N ALA A 136 -1.15 2.75 -0.47
CA ALA A 136 0.30 2.81 -0.46
C ALA A 136 0.97 1.44 -0.24
N SER A 137 0.32 0.51 0.47
CA SER A 137 0.84 -0.85 0.63
C SER A 137 -0.26 -1.85 0.92
N MET A 138 -0.11 -3.06 0.36
CA MET A 138 -0.99 -4.20 0.58
C MET A 138 -0.13 -5.46 0.63
N ALA A 139 -0.31 -6.29 1.67
CA ALA A 139 0.37 -7.58 1.76
C ALA A 139 -0.52 -8.62 2.43
N VAL A 140 -0.42 -9.86 1.97
CA VAL A 140 -1.02 -11.04 2.62
C VAL A 140 0.05 -12.11 2.67
N HIS A 141 0.24 -12.70 3.86
CA HIS A 141 1.20 -13.77 4.07
C HIS A 141 0.95 -14.91 3.06
N PRO A 142 2.00 -15.47 2.42
CA PRO A 142 1.83 -16.49 1.36
C PRO A 142 0.93 -17.66 1.77
N ASP A 143 1.11 -18.22 2.98
CA ASP A 143 0.27 -19.30 3.53
C ASP A 143 -1.22 -18.95 3.71
N HIS A 144 -1.57 -17.67 3.58
CA HIS A 144 -2.93 -17.14 3.74
C HIS A 144 -3.48 -16.51 2.45
N GLN A 145 -2.74 -16.56 1.34
CA GLN A 145 -3.19 -16.07 0.04
C GLN A 145 -4.28 -16.97 -0.57
N GLY A 146 -4.97 -16.47 -1.60
CA GLY A 146 -6.06 -17.21 -2.27
C GLY A 146 -7.36 -17.31 -1.47
N ARG A 147 -7.41 -16.74 -0.25
CA ARG A 147 -8.54 -16.86 0.69
C ARG A 147 -9.40 -15.59 0.80
N GLY A 148 -9.25 -14.66 -0.14
CA GLY A 148 -10.02 -13.42 -0.19
C GLY A 148 -9.60 -12.34 0.83
N ILE A 149 -8.50 -12.52 1.57
CA ILE A 149 -8.04 -11.56 2.60
C ILE A 149 -7.73 -10.18 2.01
N ALA A 150 -7.04 -10.14 0.87
CA ALA A 150 -6.75 -8.89 0.17
C ALA A 150 -8.04 -8.15 -0.23
N SER A 151 -9.06 -8.87 -0.71
CA SER A 151 -10.37 -8.27 -1.03
C SER A 151 -11.05 -7.68 0.21
N GLN A 152 -10.95 -8.31 1.38
CA GLN A 152 -11.52 -7.79 2.62
C GLN A 152 -10.79 -6.51 3.07
N LEU A 153 -9.46 -6.52 3.06
CA LEU A 153 -8.64 -5.33 3.37
C LEU A 153 -8.93 -4.16 2.42
N VAL A 154 -9.05 -4.43 1.11
CA VAL A 154 -9.43 -3.41 0.11
C VAL A 154 -10.83 -2.86 0.40
N SER A 155 -11.79 -3.73 0.71
CA SER A 155 -13.16 -3.32 1.02
C SER A 155 -13.22 -2.35 2.20
N ASP A 156 -12.48 -2.62 3.29
CA ASP A 156 -12.45 -1.74 4.46
C ASP A 156 -11.78 -0.41 4.20
N GLY A 157 -10.68 -0.37 3.43
CA GLY A 157 -10.09 0.89 2.99
C GLY A 157 -11.03 1.70 2.11
N LEU A 158 -11.72 1.05 1.17
CA LEU A 158 -12.67 1.71 0.27
C LEU A 158 -13.90 2.29 0.99
N LYS A 159 -14.24 1.84 2.20
CA LYS A 159 -15.28 2.51 3.01
C LYS A 159 -14.87 3.94 3.37
N LEU A 160 -13.59 4.19 3.64
CA LEU A 160 -13.07 5.53 3.90
C LEU A 160 -13.10 6.38 2.63
N VAL A 161 -12.64 5.80 1.50
CA VAL A 161 -12.68 6.45 0.18
C VAL A 161 -14.11 6.85 -0.20
N ASP A 162 -15.06 5.94 -0.02
CA ASP A 162 -16.46 6.16 -0.37
C ASP A 162 -17.12 7.21 0.56
N ALA A 163 -16.73 7.26 1.84
CA ALA A 163 -17.22 8.26 2.78
C ALA A 163 -16.78 9.69 2.38
N ASP A 164 -15.58 9.83 1.82
CA ASP A 164 -15.07 11.11 1.34
C ASP A 164 -15.56 11.46 -0.07
N GLY A 165 -16.25 10.55 -0.76
CA GLY A 165 -16.68 10.74 -2.14
C GLY A 165 -15.50 10.95 -3.12
N ALA A 166 -14.34 10.37 -2.80
CA ALA A 166 -13.09 10.64 -3.50
C ALA A 166 -12.69 9.52 -4.48
N GLU A 167 -11.75 9.82 -5.37
CA GLU A 167 -11.09 8.81 -6.20
C GLU A 167 -10.08 8.00 -5.36
N CYS A 168 -9.77 6.78 -5.80
CA CYS A 168 -8.69 5.96 -5.23
C CYS A 168 -7.67 5.60 -6.28
N TYR A 169 -6.42 5.94 -6.04
CA TYR A 169 -5.25 5.63 -6.86
C TYR A 169 -4.44 4.49 -6.24
N LEU A 170 -3.80 3.65 -7.06
CA LEU A 170 -2.74 2.72 -6.64
C LEU A 170 -1.84 2.30 -7.79
N GLU A 171 -0.69 1.73 -7.43
CA GLU A 171 0.16 0.94 -8.33
C GLU A 171 0.01 -0.55 -8.01
N ALA A 172 -0.45 -1.35 -8.97
CA ALA A 172 -0.67 -2.77 -8.78
C ALA A 172 0.44 -3.60 -9.40
N THR A 173 0.91 -4.58 -8.63
CA THR A 173 1.66 -5.71 -9.18
C THR A 173 0.76 -6.56 -10.10
N PRO A 174 1.32 -7.30 -11.06
CA PRO A 174 0.54 -8.21 -11.91
C PRO A 174 -0.35 -9.17 -11.11
N SER A 175 0.14 -9.68 -9.97
CA SER A 175 -0.60 -10.60 -9.09
C SER A 175 -1.74 -9.92 -8.32
N GLY A 176 -1.59 -8.63 -7.97
CA GLY A 176 -2.60 -7.86 -7.24
C GLY A 176 -3.73 -7.32 -8.12
N ARG A 177 -3.48 -7.11 -9.42
CA ARG A 177 -4.39 -6.45 -10.36
C ARG A 177 -5.85 -6.93 -10.27
N ARG A 178 -6.08 -8.25 -10.27
CA ARG A 178 -7.44 -8.83 -10.27
C ARG A 178 -8.25 -8.49 -9.01
N VAL A 179 -7.58 -8.30 -7.87
CA VAL A 179 -8.25 -7.88 -6.62
C VAL A 179 -8.81 -6.48 -6.79
N TYR A 180 -8.03 -5.58 -7.39
CA TYR A 180 -8.39 -4.17 -7.56
C TYR A 180 -9.44 -3.96 -8.68
N GLU A 181 -9.37 -4.72 -9.76
CA GLU A 181 -10.41 -4.69 -10.82
C GLU A 181 -11.79 -5.04 -10.26
N ARG A 182 -11.87 -6.08 -9.41
CA ARG A 182 -13.12 -6.45 -8.73
C ARG A 182 -13.62 -5.38 -7.76
N ALA A 183 -12.72 -4.54 -7.26
CA ALA A 183 -13.05 -3.43 -6.38
C ALA A 183 -13.47 -2.15 -7.13
N GLY A 184 -13.49 -2.20 -8.47
CA GLY A 184 -13.92 -1.10 -9.34
C GLY A 184 -12.78 -0.18 -9.79
N LEU A 185 -11.52 -0.56 -9.57
CA LEU A 185 -10.39 0.17 -10.13
C LEU A 185 -10.18 -0.23 -11.60
N VAL A 186 -9.83 0.76 -12.43
CA VAL A 186 -9.50 0.54 -13.84
C VAL A 186 -8.06 0.94 -14.12
N VAL A 187 -7.39 0.22 -15.03
CA VAL A 187 -6.03 0.55 -15.46
C VAL A 187 -6.04 1.88 -16.21
N LYS A 188 -5.09 2.77 -15.87
CA LYS A 188 -4.90 4.09 -16.49
C LYS A 188 -3.55 4.25 -17.17
N ALA A 189 -2.52 3.57 -16.67
CA ALA A 189 -1.19 3.56 -17.27
C ALA A 189 -0.42 2.29 -16.89
N GLU A 190 0.64 2.00 -17.63
CA GLU A 190 1.60 0.96 -17.31
C GLU A 190 2.96 1.60 -17.03
N ILE A 191 3.66 1.06 -16.04
CA ILE A 191 5.01 1.47 -15.67
C ILE A 191 5.93 0.28 -15.95
N PRO A 192 6.61 0.27 -17.12
CA PRO A 192 7.59 -0.76 -17.40
C PRO A 192 8.78 -0.62 -16.45
N GLN A 193 9.12 -1.72 -15.79
CA GLN A 193 10.23 -1.88 -14.86
C GLN A 193 11.12 -3.03 -15.31
N LEU A 194 12.35 -3.06 -14.81
CA LEU A 194 13.33 -4.13 -15.08
C LEU A 194 13.50 -4.39 -16.59
N ASN A 195 13.70 -3.33 -17.38
CA ASN A 195 13.82 -3.38 -18.84
C ASN A 195 12.59 -4.02 -19.52
N GLY A 196 11.39 -3.74 -19.01
CA GLY A 196 10.12 -4.24 -19.55
C GLY A 196 9.74 -5.65 -19.11
N LYS A 197 10.52 -6.29 -18.22
CA LYS A 197 10.23 -7.64 -17.71
C LYS A 197 9.22 -7.65 -16.55
N TYR A 198 8.92 -6.49 -15.99
CA TYR A 198 7.95 -6.33 -14.93
C TYR A 198 7.14 -5.07 -15.21
N ALA A 199 5.82 -5.16 -15.23
CA ALA A 199 4.97 -3.98 -15.42
C ALA A 199 4.10 -3.81 -14.18
N LEU A 200 4.28 -2.69 -13.49
CA LEU A 200 3.25 -2.21 -12.58
C LEU A 200 2.17 -1.54 -13.41
N VAL A 201 0.92 -1.70 -13.01
CA VAL A 201 -0.18 -0.96 -13.61
C VAL A 201 -0.68 0.08 -12.64
N VAL A 202 -0.79 1.32 -13.10
CA VAL A 202 -1.46 2.37 -12.37
C VAL A 202 -2.96 2.16 -12.55
N MET A 203 -3.67 2.11 -11.44
CA MET A 203 -5.11 1.94 -11.42
C MET A 203 -5.80 3.05 -10.66
N VAL A 204 -6.94 3.48 -11.16
CA VAL A 204 -7.79 4.49 -10.52
C VAL A 204 -9.20 3.94 -10.41
N ARG A 205 -9.80 4.03 -9.22
CA ARG A 205 -11.25 3.88 -9.04
C ARG A 205 -11.87 5.28 -8.98
N PRO A 206 -12.85 5.57 -9.84
CA PRO A 206 -13.56 6.84 -9.78
C PRO A 206 -14.30 6.97 -8.45
N ALA A 207 -14.54 8.21 -8.03
CA ALA A 207 -15.45 8.50 -6.94
C ALA A 207 -16.82 7.86 -7.20
N LYS A 208 -17.39 7.20 -6.19
CA LYS A 208 -18.81 6.83 -6.29
C LYS A 208 -19.60 8.13 -6.31
N SER A 209 -20.41 8.32 -7.35
CA SER A 209 -21.38 9.41 -7.36
C SER A 209 -22.18 9.33 -6.05
N ALA A 210 -22.23 10.43 -5.29
CA ALA A 210 -23.14 10.53 -4.18
C ALA A 210 -24.52 10.17 -4.72
N ALA A 211 -25.14 9.13 -4.16
CA ALA A 211 -26.52 8.82 -4.47
C ALA A 211 -27.29 10.10 -4.21
N HIS A 212 -27.79 10.74 -5.27
CA HIS A 212 -28.67 11.89 -5.13
C HIS A 212 -29.90 11.37 -4.40
N GLY A 213 -29.95 11.58 -3.09
CA GLY A 213 -31.16 11.39 -2.32
C GLY A 213 -32.20 12.30 -2.96
N ASN A 214 -33.19 11.69 -3.61
CA ASN A 214 -34.35 12.42 -4.11
C ASN A 214 -34.88 13.26 -2.95
N GLY A 215 -34.96 14.57 -3.19
CA GLY A 215 -35.46 15.57 -2.26
C GLY A 215 -36.90 15.30 -1.80
N PRO A 216 -37.39 16.12 -0.86
CA PRO A 216 -38.54 15.78 -0.04
C PRO A 216 -39.80 15.57 -0.87
N ILE A 217 -40.57 14.54 -0.48
CA ILE A 217 -41.95 14.35 -0.88
C ILE A 217 -42.71 15.60 -0.44
N ALA A 218 -43.08 16.45 -1.41
CA ALA A 218 -44.01 17.54 -1.17
C ALA A 218 -45.40 16.95 -0.86
N GLN A 219 -46.03 17.53 0.16
CA GLN A 219 -47.35 17.21 0.68
C GLN A 219 -48.47 17.45 -0.34
#